data_AF-A0A960T1T1-F1
#
_entry.id   AF-A0A960T1T1-F1
#
_cell.length_a   1.000
_cell.length_b   1.000
_cell.length_c   1.000
_cell.angle_alpha   90.00
_cell.angle_beta   90.00
_cell.angle_gamma   90.00
#
_symmetry.space_group_name_H-M   'P 1'
#
loop_
_entity.id
_entity.type
_entity.pdbx_description
1 polymer ?
#
loop_
_entity_poly.entity_id
_entity_poly.type
_entity_poly.pdbx_seq_one_letter_code
_entity_poly.pdbx_strand_id
1 'polypeptide(L)'
;TTRITIAAGETQGGWIVSPLRISPLHDPAQPVVAEAGVDGKSLRVRLLGSDPETRVSVVGRRYRFANWDPGSGLEVFQPERPRPWTTGYRMCSYRTGERLSDETRYILDRRAARVFPGSMLPRPGRLIYRWSEEDADQVSYETDSGSGGESSRGDGTFGTVSEEASDKRDHDKRTSTPEACDFLAFPAAIRFDLKPAADGTLEIPMEHFEGCQFLEVIASAPFASDTKVVALPASDTPRRDRRIARPFDPKSHHVATRAAAVLEKGAPATIENLLDADWRAFTTLADVHQFLYGQTADERMRDFVFLTEWPDLTEERKLELLETHHCHELHLFLARKDPEFFERHVKPFLAAKPEPTFLDDYLLGRDLAPYLRPFAWSRLNAAEKALLARALPDSRDTIARELSLRWENESPPPEEEARLFAQVLRGSDLSLTDTLGMARRELRQQ
;
A
#
# COMPACT_ATOMS: atom_id res chain seq x y z
N THR A 1 -2.73 14.01 -33.84
CA THR A 1 -2.23 15.35 -34.22
C THR A 1 -0.72 15.32 -34.27
N THR A 2 -0.10 15.44 -35.45
CA THR A 2 1.37 15.43 -35.58
C THR A 2 1.91 16.84 -35.40
N ARG A 3 2.78 17.05 -34.40
CA ARG A 3 3.41 18.35 -34.14
C ARG A 3 4.70 18.46 -34.93
N ILE A 4 4.69 19.25 -36.00
CA ILE A 4 5.87 19.52 -36.83
C ILE A 4 6.55 20.78 -36.30
N THR A 5 7.84 20.70 -35.96
CA THR A 5 8.66 21.85 -35.56
C THR A 5 9.65 22.18 -36.68
N ILE A 6 9.67 23.43 -37.12
CA ILE A 6 10.56 23.90 -38.18
C ILE A 6 11.61 24.82 -37.54
N ALA A 7 12.89 24.58 -37.84
CA ALA A 7 14.01 25.38 -37.36
C ALA A 7 15.00 25.66 -38.49
N ALA A 8 15.62 26.84 -38.49
CA ALA A 8 16.70 27.21 -39.40
C ALA A 8 18.05 26.96 -38.72
N GLY A 9 18.98 26.31 -39.41
CA GLY A 9 20.30 25.99 -38.86
C GLY A 9 21.07 25.03 -39.76
N GLU A 10 22.32 24.77 -39.42
CA GLU A 10 23.15 23.77 -40.08
C GLU A 10 22.89 22.39 -39.47
N THR A 11 22.73 21.36 -40.31
CA THR A 11 22.49 19.99 -39.83
C THR A 11 23.83 19.33 -39.48
N GLN A 12 24.04 19.01 -38.21
CA GLN A 12 25.24 18.31 -37.73
C GLN A 12 24.84 17.16 -36.80
N GLY A 13 25.21 15.93 -37.17
CA GLY A 13 25.09 14.75 -36.30
C GLY A 13 23.68 14.45 -35.78
N GLY A 14 22.62 14.70 -36.57
CA GLY A 14 21.23 14.51 -36.13
C GLY A 14 20.64 15.68 -35.35
N TRP A 15 21.29 16.84 -35.39
CA TRP A 15 20.81 18.09 -34.79
C TRP A 15 20.77 19.21 -35.83
N ILE A 16 19.83 20.12 -35.66
CA ILE A 16 19.77 21.41 -36.34
C ILE A 16 20.39 22.45 -35.39
N VAL A 17 21.58 22.93 -35.75
CA VAL A 17 22.37 23.86 -34.94
C VAL A 17 22.21 25.27 -35.47
N SER A 18 21.82 26.18 -34.57
CA SER A 18 21.76 27.62 -34.82
C SER A 18 22.46 28.37 -33.68
N PRO A 19 22.85 29.64 -33.85
CA PRO A 19 23.54 30.41 -32.80
C PRO A 19 22.78 30.49 -31.47
N LEU A 20 21.45 30.41 -31.50
CA LEU A 20 20.57 30.57 -30.33
C LEU A 20 19.95 29.26 -29.85
N ARG A 21 19.95 28.21 -30.68
CA ARG A 21 19.20 26.99 -30.41
C ARG A 21 19.80 25.78 -31.12
N ILE A 22 19.89 24.68 -30.40
CA ILE A 22 20.25 23.35 -30.91
C ILE A 22 19.00 22.50 -30.78
N SER A 23 18.41 22.09 -31.91
CA SER A 23 17.19 21.29 -31.93
C SER A 23 17.47 19.90 -32.50
N PRO A 24 16.93 18.82 -31.92
CA PRO A 24 17.14 17.48 -32.46
C PRO A 24 16.39 17.31 -33.78
N LEU A 25 17.06 16.76 -34.79
CA LEU A 25 16.42 16.29 -36.01
C LEU A 25 15.84 14.90 -35.71
N HIS A 26 14.57 14.87 -35.35
CA HIS A 26 13.88 13.66 -34.92
C HIS A 26 12.69 13.38 -35.84
N ASP A 27 12.79 12.28 -36.61
CA ASP A 27 11.74 11.78 -37.48
C ASP A 27 11.33 10.37 -37.00
N PRO A 28 10.46 10.27 -35.98
CA PRO A 28 10.07 8.99 -35.43
C PRO A 28 9.12 8.26 -36.36
N ALA A 29 9.14 6.93 -36.30
CA ALA A 29 8.16 6.11 -36.99
C ALA A 29 6.72 6.50 -36.58
N GLN A 30 5.85 6.59 -37.58
CA GLN A 30 4.43 6.89 -37.41
C GLN A 30 3.63 5.71 -37.95
N PRO A 31 3.41 4.65 -37.15
CA PRO A 31 2.66 3.50 -37.61
C PRO A 31 1.20 3.91 -37.85
N VAL A 32 0.69 3.58 -39.03
CA VAL A 32 -0.71 3.80 -39.41
C VAL A 32 -1.34 2.46 -39.81
N VAL A 33 -2.52 2.16 -39.29
CA VAL A 33 -3.27 0.94 -39.62
C VAL A 33 -4.00 1.13 -40.94
N ALA A 34 -3.29 0.94 -42.05
CA ALA A 34 -3.82 1.12 -43.39
C ALA A 34 -5.01 0.19 -43.68
N GLU A 35 -4.85 -1.10 -43.39
CA GLU A 35 -5.89 -2.11 -43.62
C GLU A 35 -5.98 -3.03 -42.40
N ALA A 36 -7.21 -3.33 -41.98
CA ALA A 36 -7.50 -4.30 -40.93
C ALA A 36 -8.84 -4.95 -41.27
N GLY A 37 -8.85 -6.28 -41.35
CA GLY A 37 -10.04 -7.03 -41.75
C GLY A 37 -9.87 -8.52 -41.50
N VAL A 38 -11.01 -9.21 -41.39
CA VAL A 38 -11.01 -10.67 -41.22
C VAL A 38 -10.92 -11.33 -42.58
N ASP A 39 -9.90 -12.16 -42.78
CA ASP A 39 -9.71 -13.00 -43.95
C ASP A 39 -9.76 -14.47 -43.51
N GLY A 40 -10.88 -15.13 -43.78
CA GLY A 40 -11.12 -16.51 -43.38
C GLY A 40 -11.09 -16.72 -41.86
N LYS A 41 -10.04 -17.40 -41.37
CA LYS A 41 -9.85 -17.74 -39.94
C LYS A 41 -8.86 -16.82 -39.22
N SER A 42 -8.39 -15.76 -39.88
CA SER A 42 -7.37 -14.86 -39.35
C SER A 42 -7.78 -13.40 -39.52
N LEU A 43 -7.45 -12.57 -38.53
CA LEU A 43 -7.43 -11.12 -38.67
C LEU A 43 -6.13 -10.73 -39.39
N ARG A 44 -6.23 -10.14 -40.57
CA ARG A 44 -5.08 -9.55 -41.28
C ARG A 44 -5.03 -8.06 -41.00
N VAL A 45 -3.87 -7.59 -40.57
CA VAL A 45 -3.56 -6.18 -40.35
C VAL A 45 -2.36 -5.80 -41.20
N ARG A 46 -2.44 -4.64 -41.86
CA ARG A 46 -1.35 -4.04 -42.63
C ARG A 46 -1.04 -2.66 -42.07
N LEU A 47 0.19 -2.49 -41.62
CA LEU A 47 0.73 -1.23 -41.13
C LEU A 47 1.53 -0.52 -42.21
N LEU A 48 1.52 0.81 -42.18
CA LEU A 48 2.45 1.68 -42.91
C LEU A 48 3.28 2.46 -41.90
N GLY A 49 4.55 2.74 -42.22
CA GLY A 49 5.43 3.51 -41.34
C GLY A 49 5.83 2.77 -40.06
N SER A 50 5.82 1.43 -40.08
CA SER A 50 6.26 0.60 -38.96
C SER A 50 7.79 0.47 -38.91
N ASP A 51 8.32 0.41 -37.70
CA ASP A 51 9.73 0.17 -37.38
C ASP A 51 9.89 -1.05 -36.45
N PRO A 52 11.12 -1.46 -36.09
CA PRO A 52 11.34 -2.58 -35.17
C PRO A 52 10.78 -2.38 -33.75
N GLU A 53 10.49 -1.14 -33.36
CA GLU A 53 9.94 -0.77 -32.05
C GLU A 53 8.40 -0.73 -32.05
N THR A 54 7.78 -0.75 -33.23
CA THR A 54 6.33 -0.77 -33.41
C THR A 54 5.77 -2.06 -32.81
N ARG A 55 4.71 -1.90 -32.02
CA ARG A 55 3.91 -2.98 -31.44
C ARG A 55 2.45 -2.81 -31.79
N VAL A 56 1.77 -3.94 -31.96
CA VAL A 56 0.33 -3.99 -32.19
C VAL A 56 -0.34 -4.64 -30.98
N SER A 57 -1.38 -3.99 -30.50
CA SER A 57 -2.29 -4.53 -29.50
C SER A 57 -3.69 -4.64 -30.13
N VAL A 58 -4.36 -5.77 -29.95
CA VAL A 58 -5.71 -6.02 -30.42
C VAL A 58 -6.61 -6.33 -29.23
N VAL A 59 -7.66 -5.52 -29.08
CA VAL A 59 -8.67 -5.66 -28.03
C VAL A 59 -9.99 -6.11 -28.67
N GLY A 60 -10.39 -7.34 -28.38
CA GLY A 60 -11.68 -7.91 -28.73
C GLY A 60 -12.71 -7.66 -27.63
N ARG A 61 -13.85 -7.09 -28.01
CA ARG A 61 -14.94 -6.73 -27.09
C ARG A 61 -16.32 -7.00 -27.69
N ARG A 62 -17.30 -7.25 -26.82
CA ARG A 62 -18.69 -7.47 -27.23
C ARG A 62 -19.43 -6.18 -27.53
N TYR A 63 -19.23 -5.16 -26.69
CA TYR A 63 -19.88 -3.86 -26.83
C TYR A 63 -18.83 -2.78 -27.07
N ARG A 64 -19.22 -1.76 -27.84
CA ARG A 64 -18.41 -0.55 -28.02
C ARG A 64 -18.91 0.51 -27.05
N PHE A 65 -18.02 0.98 -26.19
CA PHE A 65 -18.32 2.03 -25.23
C PHE A 65 -17.83 3.37 -25.78
N ALA A 66 -18.67 4.39 -25.70
CA ALA A 66 -18.37 5.70 -26.28
C ALA A 66 -17.21 6.43 -25.56
N ASN A 67 -17.04 6.16 -24.27
CA ASN A 67 -16.02 6.76 -23.42
C ASN A 67 -14.81 5.83 -23.17
N TRP A 68 -14.75 4.69 -23.87
CA TRP A 68 -13.58 3.82 -23.79
C TRP A 68 -12.47 4.38 -24.67
N ASP A 69 -11.41 4.82 -24.00
CA ASP A 69 -10.10 4.95 -24.60
C ASP A 69 -9.33 3.65 -24.25
N PRO A 70 -8.81 2.88 -25.23
CA PRO A 70 -7.88 1.79 -24.93
C PRO A 70 -6.67 2.26 -24.11
N GLY A 71 -6.44 3.57 -24.08
CA GLY A 71 -5.62 4.27 -23.12
C GLY A 71 -4.15 4.23 -23.46
N SER A 72 -3.40 5.14 -22.81
CA SER A 72 -1.93 5.10 -22.75
C SER A 72 -1.37 3.80 -22.19
N GLY A 73 -2.20 2.96 -21.54
CA GLY A 73 -1.78 1.71 -20.93
C GLY A 73 -1.41 0.60 -21.92
N LEU A 74 -1.84 0.70 -23.18
CA LEU A 74 -1.45 -0.21 -24.26
C LEU A 74 -0.43 0.39 -25.22
N GLU A 75 -0.03 1.65 -25.00
CA GLU A 75 1.04 2.30 -25.77
C GLU A 75 2.41 1.83 -25.28
N VAL A 76 3.40 1.81 -26.19
CA VAL A 76 4.80 1.60 -25.81
C VAL A 76 5.24 2.75 -24.89
N PHE A 77 6.04 2.43 -23.88
CA PHE A 77 6.63 3.44 -23.00
C PHE A 77 7.33 4.52 -23.84
N GLN A 78 6.88 5.77 -23.69
CA GLN A 78 7.44 6.88 -24.45
C GLN A 78 8.78 7.27 -23.82
N PRO A 79 9.92 7.08 -24.51
CA PRO A 79 11.19 7.59 -24.03
C PRO A 79 11.14 9.12 -23.98
N GLU A 80 12.02 9.72 -23.18
CA GLU A 80 12.11 11.17 -23.14
C GLU A 80 12.36 11.72 -24.54
N ARG A 81 11.49 12.64 -24.97
CA ARG A 81 11.63 13.29 -26.28
C ARG A 81 12.91 14.10 -26.26
N PRO A 82 13.80 13.95 -27.28
CA PRO A 82 14.93 14.85 -27.45
C PRO A 82 14.44 16.30 -27.41
N ARG A 83 14.92 17.07 -26.41
CA ARG A 83 14.50 18.46 -26.23
C ARG A 83 15.44 19.40 -26.97
N PRO A 84 14.91 20.50 -27.54
CA PRO A 84 15.76 21.56 -28.05
C PRO A 84 16.44 22.28 -26.88
N TRP A 85 17.73 22.54 -27.03
CA TRP A 85 18.54 23.28 -26.07
C TRP A 85 18.78 24.70 -26.60
N THR A 86 18.41 25.71 -25.81
CA THR A 86 18.83 27.11 -26.01
C THR A 86 20.22 27.33 -25.43
N THR A 87 21.18 27.75 -26.24
CA THR A 87 22.53 28.07 -25.79
C THR A 87 22.51 29.29 -24.87
N GLY A 88 22.69 29.07 -23.57
CA GLY A 88 22.74 30.14 -22.57
C GLY A 88 24.16 30.72 -22.41
N TYR A 89 24.25 32.03 -22.23
CA TYR A 89 25.48 32.69 -21.78
C TYR A 89 25.61 32.52 -20.25
N ARG A 90 26.69 31.89 -19.77
CA ARG A 90 26.98 31.79 -18.32
C ARG A 90 27.79 33.01 -17.88
N MET A 91 27.16 33.91 -17.13
CA MET A 91 27.87 34.93 -16.36
C MET A 91 28.46 34.31 -15.09
N CYS A 92 29.66 34.70 -14.69
CA CYS A 92 30.23 34.36 -13.39
C CYS A 92 29.39 34.98 -12.25
N SER A 93 29.03 34.21 -11.22
CA SER A 93 28.29 34.71 -10.05
C SER A 93 29.02 34.41 -8.74
N TYR A 94 29.12 35.40 -7.85
CA TYR A 94 29.51 35.20 -6.46
C TYR A 94 28.29 34.72 -5.64
N ARG A 95 28.45 33.67 -4.85
CA ARG A 95 27.41 33.15 -3.94
C ARG A 95 27.87 33.27 -2.49
N THR A 96 27.05 33.92 -1.67
CA THR A 96 27.30 34.11 -0.24
C THR A 96 26.43 33.10 0.52
N GLY A 97 27.03 32.30 1.41
CA GLY A 97 26.29 31.36 2.28
C GLY A 97 26.18 29.92 1.79
N GLU A 98 27.04 29.45 0.87
CA GLU A 98 27.09 28.02 0.55
C GLU A 98 27.63 27.19 1.73
N ARG A 99 26.97 26.07 1.99
CA ARG A 99 27.32 25.12 3.04
C ARG A 99 28.67 24.47 2.70
N LEU A 100 29.64 24.59 3.60
CA LEU A 100 30.91 23.85 3.52
C LEU A 100 30.65 22.33 3.50
N SER A 101 31.53 21.57 2.85
CA SER A 101 31.45 20.10 2.86
C SER A 101 31.49 19.56 4.29
N ASP A 102 30.83 18.42 4.54
CA ASP A 102 30.72 17.85 5.88
C ASP A 102 32.09 17.48 6.46
N GLU A 103 33.07 17.09 5.64
CA GLU A 103 34.45 16.87 6.08
C GLU A 103 35.11 18.15 6.59
N THR A 104 34.94 19.27 5.87
CA THR A 104 35.49 20.56 6.28
C THR A 104 34.83 21.05 7.57
N ARG A 105 33.51 20.84 7.71
CA ARG A 105 32.78 21.17 8.94
C ARG A 105 33.24 20.32 10.12
N TYR A 106 33.36 19.00 9.95
CA TYR A 106 33.83 18.09 10.99
C TYR A 106 35.21 18.49 11.54
N ILE A 107 36.15 18.88 10.67
CA ILE A 107 37.48 19.35 11.07
C ILE A 107 37.39 20.62 11.93
N LEU A 108 36.55 21.58 11.53
CA LEU A 108 36.37 22.83 12.25
C LEU A 108 35.68 22.63 13.61
N ASP A 109 34.62 21.82 13.65
CA ASP A 109 33.87 21.53 14.87
C ASP A 109 34.72 20.75 15.88
N ARG A 110 35.48 19.75 15.42
CA ARG A 110 36.42 19.01 16.28
C ARG A 110 37.53 19.91 16.84
N ARG A 111 38.01 20.87 16.05
CA ARG A 111 39.01 21.85 16.52
C ARG A 111 38.42 22.79 17.58
N ALA A 112 37.14 23.12 17.49
CA ALA A 112 36.45 24.01 18.42
C ALA A 112 35.89 23.29 19.67
N ALA A 113 35.76 21.96 19.64
CA ALA A 113 35.21 21.17 20.73
C ALA A 113 36.04 21.29 22.02
N ARG A 114 35.38 21.65 23.12
CA ARG A 114 36.00 21.68 24.46
C ARG A 114 36.12 20.27 25.02
N VAL A 115 37.35 19.84 25.29
CA VAL A 115 37.65 18.55 25.92
C VAL A 115 37.70 18.74 27.43
N PHE A 116 36.87 18.00 28.17
CA PHE A 116 36.89 17.99 29.64
C PHE A 116 37.59 16.72 30.15
N PRO A 117 38.54 16.82 31.09
CA PRO A 117 39.12 15.64 31.73
C PRO A 117 38.12 15.02 32.72
N GLY A 118 37.71 13.77 32.49
CA GLY A 118 36.80 13.04 33.38
C GLY A 118 36.13 11.84 32.71
N SER A 119 35.35 11.07 33.49
CA SER A 119 34.47 10.03 32.93
C SER A 119 33.37 10.71 32.12
N MET A 120 33.36 10.44 30.82
CA MET A 120 32.29 10.88 29.91
C MET A 120 31.07 9.94 30.00
N LEU A 121 31.09 8.95 30.90
CA LEU A 121 29.94 8.10 31.12
C LEU A 121 28.79 8.93 31.71
N PRO A 122 27.57 8.67 31.25
CA PRO A 122 26.39 9.33 31.78
C PRO A 122 26.22 9.03 33.27
N ARG A 123 25.71 10.03 34.00
CA ARG A 123 25.41 9.87 35.42
C ARG A 123 24.29 8.83 35.59
N PRO A 124 24.35 7.98 36.64
CA PRO A 124 23.28 7.03 36.91
C PRO A 124 21.95 7.78 37.09
N GLY A 125 20.94 7.39 36.29
CA GLY A 125 19.61 7.99 36.29
C GLY A 125 18.69 7.36 37.33
N ARG A 126 17.62 8.08 37.70
CA ARG A 126 16.54 7.54 38.56
C ARG A 126 15.48 6.76 37.78
N LEU A 127 15.53 6.84 36.45
CA LEU A 127 14.64 6.09 35.58
C LEU A 127 15.11 4.65 35.54
N ILE A 128 14.19 3.73 35.73
CA ILE A 128 14.52 2.31 35.67
C ILE A 128 14.85 1.90 34.22
N TYR A 129 14.18 2.53 33.24
CA TYR A 129 14.50 2.45 31.82
C TYR A 129 15.01 3.79 31.33
N ARG A 130 16.10 3.79 30.56
CA ARG A 130 16.67 5.03 30.04
C ARG A 130 15.82 5.50 28.85
N TRP A 131 15.22 6.68 28.95
CA TRP A 131 14.42 7.28 27.86
C TRP A 131 15.26 7.90 26.74
N SER A 132 16.57 8.02 26.95
CA SER A 132 17.50 8.48 25.93
C SER A 132 18.61 7.44 25.83
N GLU A 133 18.67 6.74 24.72
CA GLU A 133 19.96 6.42 24.15
C GLU A 133 20.63 7.78 23.93
N GLU A 134 21.72 8.07 24.64
CA GLU A 134 22.68 9.06 24.11
C GLU A 134 23.38 8.39 22.93
N ASP A 135 22.59 7.94 21.96
CA ASP A 135 23.11 7.55 20.68
C ASP A 135 23.65 8.82 20.07
N ALA A 136 24.88 8.72 19.57
CA ALA A 136 25.40 9.70 18.66
C ALA A 136 24.57 9.58 17.37
N ASP A 137 23.33 10.09 17.41
CA ASP A 137 22.52 10.33 16.23
C ASP A 137 23.38 11.23 15.36
N GLN A 138 24.03 10.64 14.35
CA GLN A 138 24.36 11.37 13.16
C GLN A 138 23.02 11.79 12.57
N VAL A 139 22.54 12.95 13.01
CA VAL A 139 21.47 13.66 12.34
C VAL A 139 21.99 13.94 10.94
N SER A 140 21.71 13.04 10.00
CA SER A 140 21.67 13.41 8.60
C SER A 140 20.58 14.45 8.51
N TYR A 141 21.00 15.71 8.42
CA TYR A 141 20.12 16.77 7.95
C TYR A 141 19.76 16.39 6.51
N GLU A 142 18.68 15.64 6.33
CA GLU A 142 17.94 15.63 5.08
C GLU A 142 17.46 17.06 4.87
N THR A 143 18.23 17.81 4.09
CA THR A 143 17.78 19.09 3.59
C THR A 143 16.61 18.81 2.65
N ASP A 144 15.43 19.20 3.10
CA ASP A 144 14.34 19.58 2.23
C ASP A 144 14.91 20.50 1.14
N SER A 145 14.79 20.04 -0.10
CA SER A 145 15.20 20.74 -1.29
C SER A 145 14.51 22.10 -1.35
N GLY A 146 15.12 23.19 -0.88
CA GLY A 146 14.48 24.49 -1.04
C GLY A 146 15.02 25.71 -0.32
N SER A 147 15.98 25.60 0.61
CA SER A 147 16.54 26.78 1.27
C SER A 147 18.02 26.99 0.89
N GLY A 148 18.26 27.10 -0.42
CA GLY A 148 19.51 27.70 -0.91
C GLY A 148 19.56 29.16 -0.47
N GLY A 149 20.68 29.58 0.11
CA GLY A 149 20.91 30.97 0.53
C GLY A 149 20.51 31.97 -0.54
N GLU A 150 20.04 33.14 -0.11
CA GLU A 150 19.56 34.23 -0.95
C GLU A 150 20.47 34.43 -2.17
N SER A 151 20.02 33.91 -3.31
CA SER A 151 20.62 34.24 -4.58
C SER A 151 20.33 35.72 -4.81
N SER A 152 21.34 36.56 -4.57
CA SER A 152 21.33 37.92 -5.09
C SER A 152 20.99 37.82 -6.58
N ARG A 153 19.84 38.38 -6.95
CA ARG A 153 19.37 38.47 -8.34
C ARG A 153 20.38 39.31 -9.12
N GLY A 154 21.42 38.65 -9.61
CA GLY A 154 22.34 39.15 -10.60
C GLY A 154 21.61 39.22 -11.93
N ASP A 155 21.41 40.45 -12.36
CA ASP A 155 20.85 40.88 -13.65
C ASP A 155 21.42 40.08 -14.84
N GLY A 156 20.53 39.61 -15.74
CA GLY A 156 20.94 39.09 -17.06
C GLY A 156 20.76 37.59 -17.36
N THR A 157 19.86 36.85 -16.70
CA THR A 157 19.44 35.52 -17.18
C THR A 157 18.26 35.63 -18.16
N PHE A 158 18.54 35.87 -19.44
CA PHE A 158 17.63 35.48 -20.53
C PHE A 158 17.77 33.97 -20.78
N GLY A 159 17.44 33.19 -19.77
CA GLY A 159 17.08 31.78 -19.93
C GLY A 159 15.61 31.71 -19.57
N THR A 160 14.75 31.54 -20.56
CA THR A 160 13.41 31.01 -20.29
C THR A 160 13.62 29.65 -19.64
N VAL A 161 13.58 29.62 -18.30
CA VAL A 161 13.09 28.45 -17.60
C VAL A 161 11.70 28.28 -18.16
N SER A 162 11.58 27.38 -19.14
CA SER A 162 10.28 26.84 -19.47
C SER A 162 9.86 26.13 -18.20
N GLU A 163 9.14 26.84 -17.33
CA GLU A 163 8.07 26.23 -16.56
C GLU A 163 7.14 25.60 -17.60
N GLU A 164 7.53 24.43 -18.11
CA GLU A 164 6.53 23.43 -18.40
C GLU A 164 5.94 23.15 -17.03
N ALA A 165 4.83 23.85 -16.75
CA ALA A 165 3.71 23.24 -16.09
C ALA A 165 3.72 21.80 -16.61
N SER A 166 4.07 20.86 -15.74
CA SER A 166 3.80 19.46 -16.00
C SER A 166 2.37 19.50 -16.50
N ASP A 167 2.17 19.19 -17.77
CA ASP A 167 0.87 18.85 -18.28
C ASP A 167 0.58 17.54 -17.55
N LYS A 168 0.21 17.69 -16.27
CA LYS A 168 -0.68 16.80 -15.58
C LYS A 168 -1.84 16.84 -16.53
N ARG A 169 -1.79 15.94 -17.53
CA ARG A 169 -2.99 15.44 -18.14
C ARG A 169 -3.79 15.10 -16.91
N ASP A 170 -4.75 15.96 -16.61
CA ASP A 170 -5.88 15.58 -15.82
C ASP A 170 -6.34 14.35 -16.58
N HIS A 171 -5.93 13.17 -16.09
CA HIS A 171 -6.78 12.03 -16.18
C HIS A 171 -8.01 12.51 -15.42
N ASP A 172 -8.88 13.21 -16.16
CA ASP A 172 -10.27 13.35 -15.87
C ASP A 172 -10.64 11.93 -15.51
N LYS A 173 -10.66 11.67 -14.20
CA LYS A 173 -11.24 10.47 -13.63
C LYS A 173 -12.71 10.70 -13.87
N ARG A 174 -13.11 10.62 -15.15
CA ARG A 174 -14.45 10.25 -15.51
C ARG A 174 -14.63 8.98 -14.76
N THR A 175 -15.40 9.08 -13.70
CA THR A 175 -16.11 8.01 -13.05
C THR A 175 -17.01 7.41 -14.12
N SER A 176 -16.37 6.74 -15.09
CA SER A 176 -16.97 5.72 -15.90
C SER A 176 -17.50 4.75 -14.88
N THR A 177 -18.81 4.80 -14.66
CA THR A 177 -19.49 3.76 -13.92
C THR A 177 -19.03 2.46 -14.55
N PRO A 178 -18.37 1.54 -13.83
CA PRO A 178 -17.88 0.33 -14.45
C PRO A 178 -19.10 -0.39 -15.04
N GLU A 179 -19.17 -0.43 -16.36
CA GLU A 179 -20.24 -1.09 -17.09
C GLU A 179 -20.06 -2.59 -16.86
N ALA A 180 -20.75 -3.11 -15.85
CA ALA A 180 -20.59 -4.48 -15.40
C ALA A 180 -21.12 -5.46 -16.46
N CYS A 181 -20.19 -6.09 -17.18
CA CYS A 181 -20.48 -7.10 -18.21
C CYS A 181 -20.30 -8.53 -17.68
N ASP A 182 -20.52 -8.76 -16.38
CA ASP A 182 -20.34 -10.04 -15.70
C ASP A 182 -21.33 -11.15 -16.13
N PHE A 183 -22.37 -10.77 -16.87
CA PHE A 183 -23.32 -11.69 -17.50
C PHE A 183 -22.80 -12.31 -18.80
N LEU A 184 -21.70 -11.81 -19.36
CA LEU A 184 -21.09 -12.40 -20.56
C LEU A 184 -20.40 -13.71 -20.20
N ALA A 185 -20.55 -14.73 -21.07
CA ALA A 185 -19.86 -16.01 -20.88
C ALA A 185 -18.34 -15.88 -21.08
N PHE A 186 -17.91 -14.98 -21.96
CA PHE A 186 -16.51 -14.73 -22.28
C PHE A 186 -16.13 -13.29 -21.89
N PRO A 187 -14.95 -13.09 -21.27
CA PRO A 187 -14.41 -11.76 -21.03
C PRO A 187 -13.91 -11.11 -22.33
N ALA A 188 -13.54 -9.83 -22.27
CA ALA A 188 -12.81 -9.19 -23.36
C ALA A 188 -11.49 -9.93 -23.62
N ALA A 189 -11.13 -10.09 -24.88
CA ALA A 189 -9.90 -10.74 -25.31
C ALA A 189 -8.85 -9.69 -25.64
N ILE A 190 -7.66 -9.79 -25.04
CA ILE A 190 -6.56 -8.86 -25.30
C ILE A 190 -5.36 -9.65 -25.83
N ARG A 191 -4.77 -9.16 -26.92
CA ARG A 191 -3.47 -9.58 -27.42
C ARG A 191 -2.61 -8.34 -27.54
N PHE A 192 -1.52 -8.27 -26.81
CA PHE A 192 -0.65 -7.10 -26.76
C PHE A 192 0.79 -7.48 -27.12
N ASP A 193 1.62 -6.47 -27.37
CA ASP A 193 3.04 -6.62 -27.74
C ASP A 193 3.28 -7.51 -28.98
N LEU A 194 2.35 -7.49 -29.94
CA LEU A 194 2.52 -8.23 -31.19
C LEU A 194 3.49 -7.47 -32.10
N LYS A 195 4.50 -8.19 -32.61
CA LYS A 195 5.48 -7.63 -33.55
C LYS A 195 4.98 -7.82 -34.98
N PRO A 196 4.85 -6.75 -35.77
CA PRO A 196 4.57 -6.90 -37.20
C PRO A 196 5.75 -7.56 -37.90
N ALA A 197 5.48 -8.23 -39.02
CA ALA A 197 6.51 -8.73 -39.92
C ALA A 197 7.28 -7.58 -40.59
N ALA A 198 8.40 -7.90 -41.25
CA ALA A 198 9.27 -6.90 -41.89
C ALA A 198 8.56 -6.08 -43.00
N ASP A 199 7.47 -6.61 -43.56
CA ASP A 199 6.61 -5.94 -44.56
C ASP A 199 5.45 -5.15 -43.93
N GLY A 200 5.39 -5.07 -42.59
CA GLY A 200 4.33 -4.40 -41.84
C GLY A 200 3.04 -5.20 -41.72
N THR A 201 3.04 -6.48 -42.09
CA THR A 201 1.86 -7.35 -41.99
C THR A 201 1.81 -8.10 -40.67
N LEU A 202 0.60 -8.39 -40.21
CA LEU A 202 0.34 -9.20 -39.03
C LEU A 202 -0.91 -10.05 -39.25
N GLU A 203 -0.80 -11.35 -38.96
CA GLU A 203 -1.92 -12.29 -39.00
C GLU A 203 -2.17 -12.85 -37.60
N ILE A 204 -3.41 -12.74 -37.12
CA ILE A 204 -3.80 -13.20 -35.78
C ILE A 204 -4.96 -14.18 -35.91
N PRO A 205 -4.89 -15.39 -35.30
CA PRO A 205 -5.98 -16.35 -35.31
C PRO A 205 -7.27 -15.78 -34.70
N MET A 206 -8.40 -15.95 -35.38
CA MET A 206 -9.72 -15.48 -34.91
C MET A 206 -10.24 -16.27 -33.69
N GLU A 207 -9.69 -17.46 -33.42
CA GLU A 207 -10.01 -18.25 -32.22
C GLU A 207 -9.71 -17.48 -30.92
N HIS A 208 -8.79 -16.52 -30.95
CA HIS A 208 -8.48 -15.68 -29.79
C HIS A 208 -9.57 -14.66 -29.45
N PHE A 209 -10.54 -14.43 -30.34
CA PHE A 209 -11.56 -13.38 -30.20
C PHE A 209 -12.97 -13.96 -30.21
N GLU A 210 -13.14 -15.19 -29.72
CA GLU A 210 -14.46 -15.82 -29.60
C GLU A 210 -15.42 -14.98 -28.75
N GLY A 211 -16.67 -14.86 -29.19
CA GLY A 211 -17.70 -14.06 -28.51
C GLY A 211 -17.56 -12.54 -28.68
N CYS A 212 -16.48 -12.03 -29.29
CA CYS A 212 -16.29 -10.60 -29.56
C CYS A 212 -17.12 -10.15 -30.78
N GLN A 213 -17.45 -8.86 -30.82
CA GLN A 213 -18.18 -8.24 -31.93
C GLN A 213 -17.43 -7.03 -32.53
N PHE A 214 -16.48 -6.47 -31.78
CA PHE A 214 -15.59 -5.41 -32.23
C PHE A 214 -14.16 -5.79 -31.89
N LEU A 215 -13.26 -5.59 -32.85
CA LEU A 215 -11.82 -5.69 -32.66
C LEU A 215 -11.22 -4.29 -32.80
N GLU A 216 -10.55 -3.82 -31.78
CA GLU A 216 -9.82 -2.56 -31.80
C GLU A 216 -8.34 -2.86 -31.96
N VAL A 217 -7.78 -2.49 -33.11
CA VAL A 217 -6.38 -2.69 -33.47
C VAL A 217 -5.65 -1.39 -33.20
N ILE A 218 -4.68 -1.44 -32.30
CA ILE A 218 -3.88 -0.32 -31.83
C ILE A 218 -2.45 -0.58 -32.29
N ALA A 219 -1.93 0.24 -33.19
CA ALA A 219 -0.52 0.22 -33.56
C ALA A 219 0.18 1.36 -32.82
N SER A 220 1.20 1.03 -32.05
CA SER A 220 1.95 1.99 -31.22
C SER A 220 3.44 1.88 -31.47
N ALA A 221 4.07 3.03 -31.69
CA ALA A 221 5.50 3.26 -31.66
C ALA A 221 5.81 4.26 -30.51
N PRO A 222 7.08 4.42 -30.11
CA PRO A 222 7.44 5.24 -28.95
C PRO A 222 6.94 6.70 -28.96
N PHE A 223 6.65 7.26 -30.14
CA PHE A 223 6.22 8.66 -30.28
C PHE A 223 4.90 8.85 -31.03
N ALA A 224 4.26 7.77 -31.50
CA ALA A 224 3.04 7.82 -32.28
C ALA A 224 2.20 6.56 -32.12
N SER A 225 0.87 6.72 -32.14
CA SER A 225 -0.08 5.61 -32.11
C SER A 225 -1.22 5.88 -33.10
N ASP A 226 -1.77 4.81 -33.66
CA ASP A 226 -2.96 4.83 -34.50
C ASP A 226 -3.89 3.69 -34.09
N THR A 227 -5.20 3.92 -34.18
CA THR A 227 -6.22 2.96 -33.73
C THR A 227 -7.30 2.80 -34.79
N LYS A 228 -7.61 1.54 -35.09
CA LYS A 228 -8.65 1.18 -36.06
C LYS A 228 -9.59 0.14 -35.48
N VAL A 229 -10.90 0.37 -35.63
CA VAL A 229 -11.93 -0.55 -35.18
C VAL A 229 -12.44 -1.37 -36.36
N VAL A 230 -12.45 -2.69 -36.21
CA VAL A 230 -13.02 -3.66 -37.14
C VAL A 230 -14.28 -4.25 -36.51
N ALA A 231 -15.43 -4.06 -37.17
CA ALA A 231 -16.69 -4.67 -36.75
C ALA A 231 -16.79 -6.10 -37.30
N LEU A 232 -17.12 -7.06 -36.44
CA LEU A 232 -17.36 -8.45 -36.82
C LEU A 232 -18.84 -8.67 -37.17
N PRO A 233 -19.16 -9.71 -37.95
CA PRO A 233 -20.54 -10.11 -38.19
C PRO A 233 -21.31 -10.31 -36.89
N ALA A 234 -22.58 -9.92 -36.88
CA ALA A 234 -23.44 -10.12 -35.72
C ALA A 234 -23.57 -11.61 -35.38
N SER A 235 -23.38 -11.93 -34.11
CA SER A 235 -23.53 -13.28 -33.54
C SER A 235 -24.40 -13.21 -32.30
N ASP A 236 -24.89 -14.35 -31.81
CA ASP A 236 -25.60 -14.39 -30.53
C ASP A 236 -24.67 -14.02 -29.36
N THR A 237 -25.25 -13.48 -28.28
CA THR A 237 -24.49 -13.12 -27.07
C THR A 237 -24.48 -14.32 -26.11
N PRO A 238 -23.36 -15.05 -25.96
CA PRO A 238 -23.28 -16.12 -24.98
C PRO A 238 -23.27 -15.52 -23.57
N ARG A 239 -24.16 -16.02 -22.70
CA ARG A 239 -24.37 -15.49 -21.34
C ARG A 239 -23.96 -16.51 -20.29
N ARG A 240 -23.39 -16.02 -19.19
CA ARG A 240 -23.13 -16.78 -17.97
C ARG A 240 -24.37 -16.76 -17.08
N ASP A 241 -24.69 -17.89 -16.45
CA ASP A 241 -25.72 -17.94 -15.42
C ASP A 241 -25.25 -17.18 -14.17
N ARG A 242 -26.02 -16.16 -13.78
CA ARG A 242 -25.78 -15.32 -12.60
C ARG A 242 -26.75 -15.58 -11.46
N ARG A 243 -27.60 -16.61 -11.57
CA ARG A 243 -28.52 -16.98 -10.49
C ARG A 243 -27.73 -17.49 -9.29
N ILE A 244 -28.24 -17.19 -8.09
CA ILE A 244 -27.72 -17.75 -6.85
C ILE A 244 -27.94 -19.27 -6.90
N ALA A 245 -26.86 -20.05 -6.71
CA ALA A 245 -26.92 -21.50 -6.80
C ALA A 245 -27.89 -22.12 -5.78
N ARG A 246 -28.05 -21.48 -4.62
CA ARG A 246 -29.00 -21.84 -3.56
C ARG A 246 -29.85 -20.62 -3.21
N PRO A 247 -31.04 -20.43 -3.83
CA PRO A 247 -31.90 -19.32 -3.49
C PRO A 247 -32.43 -19.47 -2.06
N PHE A 248 -32.48 -18.35 -1.33
CA PHE A 248 -33.18 -18.27 -0.06
C PHE A 248 -34.69 -18.49 -0.25
N ASP A 249 -35.38 -19.00 0.76
CA ASP A 249 -36.85 -19.14 0.71
C ASP A 249 -37.49 -17.75 0.65
N PRO A 250 -38.24 -17.41 -0.43
CA PRO A 250 -38.86 -16.09 -0.57
C PRO A 250 -39.95 -15.81 0.47
N LYS A 251 -40.40 -16.82 1.23
CA LYS A 251 -41.40 -16.66 2.30
C LYS A 251 -40.77 -16.31 3.66
N SER A 252 -39.46 -16.45 3.82
CA SER A 252 -38.76 -16.10 5.05
C SER A 252 -37.94 -14.82 4.87
N HIS A 253 -37.91 -14.01 5.93
CA HIS A 253 -37.04 -12.84 5.99
C HIS A 253 -35.67 -13.26 6.50
N HIS A 254 -34.65 -13.02 5.69
CA HIS A 254 -33.25 -13.26 6.06
C HIS A 254 -32.56 -11.91 6.29
N VAL A 255 -31.77 -11.81 7.36
CA VAL A 255 -30.93 -10.65 7.67
C VAL A 255 -29.51 -11.14 7.83
N ALA A 256 -28.56 -10.47 7.18
CA ALA A 256 -27.15 -10.72 7.40
C ALA A 256 -26.76 -10.24 8.80
N THR A 257 -26.31 -11.15 9.65
CA THR A 257 -25.84 -10.85 11.01
C THR A 257 -24.33 -11.01 11.10
N ARG A 258 -23.69 -10.15 11.88
CA ARG A 258 -22.26 -10.25 12.22
C ARG A 258 -22.13 -10.89 13.59
N ALA A 259 -21.24 -11.86 13.71
CA ALA A 259 -20.99 -12.53 14.98
C ALA A 259 -19.49 -12.77 15.14
N ALA A 260 -19.02 -12.69 16.38
CA ALA A 260 -17.70 -13.12 16.80
C ALA A 260 -17.87 -14.10 17.96
N ALA A 261 -17.15 -15.20 17.92
CA ALA A 261 -17.18 -16.22 18.97
C ALA A 261 -15.75 -16.47 19.47
N VAL A 262 -15.57 -16.42 20.79
CA VAL A 262 -14.33 -16.86 21.45
C VAL A 262 -14.55 -18.29 21.94
N LEU A 263 -13.80 -19.23 21.41
CA LEU A 263 -13.96 -20.64 21.73
C LEU A 263 -13.00 -21.07 22.84
N GLU A 264 -13.54 -21.71 23.86
CA GLU A 264 -12.74 -22.44 24.84
C GLU A 264 -12.18 -23.73 24.24
N LYS A 265 -11.15 -24.29 24.87
CA LYS A 265 -10.51 -25.53 24.41
C LYS A 265 -11.55 -26.66 24.36
N GLY A 266 -11.85 -27.14 23.15
CA GLY A 266 -12.78 -28.24 22.90
C GLY A 266 -14.25 -27.83 22.68
N ALA A 267 -14.57 -26.54 22.71
CA ALA A 267 -15.92 -26.05 22.42
C ALA A 267 -16.23 -26.15 20.91
N PRO A 268 -17.38 -26.71 20.50
CA PRO A 268 -17.80 -26.71 19.10
C PRO A 268 -18.41 -25.37 18.68
N ALA A 269 -18.20 -24.98 17.42
CA ALA A 269 -18.90 -23.88 16.77
C ALA A 269 -19.35 -24.31 15.38
N THR A 270 -20.54 -23.86 14.95
CA THR A 270 -21.12 -24.25 13.66
C THR A 270 -21.42 -23.02 12.83
N ILE A 271 -21.03 -23.05 11.56
CA ILE A 271 -21.42 -22.08 10.54
C ILE A 271 -22.50 -22.76 9.70
N GLU A 272 -23.73 -22.23 9.71
CA GLU A 272 -24.88 -22.86 9.06
C GLU A 272 -24.69 -23.00 7.53
N ASN A 273 -24.00 -22.04 6.91
CA ASN A 273 -23.76 -22.02 5.48
C ASN A 273 -22.36 -21.51 5.16
N LEU A 274 -21.40 -22.41 4.98
CA LEU A 274 -19.99 -22.09 4.75
C LEU A 274 -19.73 -21.41 3.40
N LEU A 275 -20.59 -21.64 2.40
CA LEU A 275 -20.42 -21.12 1.04
C LEU A 275 -20.91 -19.67 0.89
N ASP A 276 -21.90 -19.27 1.69
CA ASP A 276 -22.50 -17.93 1.66
C ASP A 276 -22.05 -17.04 2.84
N ALA A 277 -21.31 -17.59 3.80
CA ALA A 277 -20.78 -16.85 4.94
C ALA A 277 -19.30 -16.52 4.75
N ASP A 278 -18.97 -15.23 4.84
CA ASP A 278 -17.60 -14.80 5.04
C ASP A 278 -17.18 -15.06 6.49
N TRP A 279 -16.10 -15.81 6.69
CA TRP A 279 -15.60 -16.12 8.03
C TRP A 279 -14.07 -16.06 8.08
N ARG A 280 -13.55 -15.74 9.26
CA ARG A 280 -12.11 -15.79 9.57
C ARG A 280 -11.91 -16.38 10.96
N ALA A 281 -11.03 -17.37 11.05
CA ALA A 281 -10.60 -17.93 12.33
C ALA A 281 -9.19 -17.44 12.68
N PHE A 282 -8.99 -17.09 13.95
CA PHE A 282 -7.68 -16.77 14.51
C PHE A 282 -7.19 -17.98 15.29
N THR A 283 -6.23 -18.71 14.73
CA THR A 283 -5.77 -19.99 15.30
C THR A 283 -4.39 -19.89 15.93
N THR A 284 -3.56 -18.99 15.41
CA THR A 284 -2.20 -18.76 15.90
C THR A 284 -2.03 -17.34 16.42
N LEU A 285 -0.98 -17.12 17.23
CA LEU A 285 -0.62 -15.77 17.67
C LEU A 285 -0.17 -14.89 16.50
N ALA A 286 0.41 -15.48 15.45
CA ALA A 286 0.77 -14.78 14.22
C ALA A 286 -0.46 -14.24 13.47
N ASP A 287 -1.55 -15.02 13.40
CA ASP A 287 -2.80 -14.57 12.76
C ASP A 287 -3.36 -13.31 13.45
N VAL A 288 -3.28 -13.28 14.80
CA VAL A 288 -3.73 -12.17 15.63
C VAL A 288 -2.80 -10.96 15.47
N HIS A 289 -1.48 -11.19 15.48
CA HIS A 289 -0.49 -10.13 15.27
C HIS A 289 -0.67 -9.44 13.92
N GLN A 290 -0.75 -10.22 12.84
CA GLN A 290 -0.95 -9.70 11.48
C GLN A 290 -2.24 -8.89 11.37
N PHE A 291 -3.32 -9.37 11.99
CA PHE A 291 -4.59 -8.65 12.01
C PHE A 291 -4.51 -7.32 12.76
N LEU A 292 -3.95 -7.33 13.98
CA LEU A 292 -3.79 -6.11 14.77
C LEU A 292 -2.90 -5.10 14.05
N TYR A 293 -1.78 -5.55 13.47
CA TYR A 293 -0.90 -4.69 12.67
C TYR A 293 -1.61 -4.11 11.44
N GLY A 294 -2.37 -4.93 10.71
CA GLY A 294 -3.13 -4.47 9.55
C GLY A 294 -4.24 -3.47 9.90
N GLN A 295 -4.81 -3.54 11.10
CA GLN A 295 -5.85 -2.62 11.56
C GLN A 295 -5.31 -1.30 12.09
N THR A 296 -4.24 -1.33 12.88
CA THR A 296 -3.68 -0.10 13.47
C THR A 296 -2.68 0.59 12.54
N ALA A 297 -2.01 -0.16 11.67
CA ALA A 297 -0.85 0.26 10.89
C ALA A 297 0.24 0.93 11.75
N ASP A 298 0.28 0.63 13.05
CA ASP A 298 1.24 1.19 14.00
C ASP A 298 2.57 0.45 13.86
N GLU A 299 3.64 1.18 13.57
CA GLU A 299 4.99 0.62 13.45
C GLU A 299 5.42 -0.09 14.72
N ARG A 300 4.98 0.37 15.90
CA ARG A 300 5.27 -0.29 17.18
C ARG A 300 4.71 -1.71 17.22
N MET A 301 3.54 -1.95 16.62
CA MET A 301 2.94 -3.29 16.57
C MET A 301 3.78 -4.23 15.71
N ARG A 302 4.42 -3.73 14.65
CA ARG A 302 5.34 -4.52 13.81
C ARG A 302 6.51 -5.05 14.63
N ASP A 303 7.06 -4.21 15.51
CA ASP A 303 8.23 -4.57 16.33
C ASP A 303 7.92 -5.72 17.29
N PHE A 304 6.67 -5.87 17.75
CA PHE A 304 6.26 -6.98 18.62
C PHE A 304 6.04 -8.33 17.90
N VAL A 305 6.45 -8.48 16.64
CA VAL A 305 6.35 -9.76 15.92
C VAL A 305 7.09 -10.90 16.62
N PHE A 306 8.17 -10.59 17.35
CA PHE A 306 8.94 -11.57 18.13
C PHE A 306 8.12 -12.31 19.19
N LEU A 307 6.98 -11.75 19.63
CA LEU A 307 6.08 -12.41 20.59
C LEU A 307 5.48 -13.71 20.03
N THR A 308 5.38 -13.82 18.71
CA THR A 308 4.88 -15.03 18.03
C THR A 308 5.83 -16.22 18.17
N GLU A 309 7.13 -15.94 18.36
CA GLU A 309 8.22 -16.91 18.48
C GLU A 309 8.80 -16.95 19.91
N TRP A 310 8.20 -16.22 20.86
CA TRP A 310 8.71 -16.08 22.24
C TRP A 310 9.11 -17.39 22.93
N PRO A 311 8.33 -18.49 22.83
CA PRO A 311 8.70 -19.76 23.48
C PRO A 311 10.02 -20.35 22.98
N ASP A 312 10.40 -20.06 21.73
CA ASP A 312 11.57 -20.65 21.06
C ASP A 312 12.86 -19.82 21.25
N LEU A 313 12.75 -18.63 21.85
CA LEU A 313 13.89 -17.72 22.07
C LEU A 313 14.75 -18.16 23.27
N THR A 314 16.07 -17.93 23.15
CA THR A 314 17.01 -18.12 24.27
C THR A 314 16.82 -17.06 25.35
N GLU A 315 17.28 -17.34 26.58
CA GLU A 315 17.13 -16.40 27.70
C GLU A 315 17.87 -15.09 27.44
N GLU A 316 19.05 -15.13 26.81
CA GLU A 316 19.81 -13.93 26.44
C GLU A 316 19.03 -13.05 25.46
N ARG A 317 18.44 -13.66 24.43
CA ARG A 317 17.66 -12.92 23.44
C ARG A 317 16.38 -12.35 24.03
N LYS A 318 15.73 -13.07 24.96
CA LYS A 318 14.57 -12.55 25.70
C LYS A 318 14.92 -11.33 26.55
N LEU A 319 16.12 -11.30 27.15
CA LEU A 319 16.59 -10.14 27.92
C LEU A 319 16.87 -8.92 27.02
N GLU A 320 17.51 -9.11 25.87
CA GLU A 320 17.72 -8.04 24.88
C GLU A 320 16.39 -7.46 24.40
N LEU A 321 15.42 -8.32 24.05
CA LEU A 321 14.10 -7.88 23.60
C LEU A 321 13.29 -7.22 24.71
N LEU A 322 13.46 -7.67 25.95
CA LEU A 322 12.94 -6.94 27.10
C LEU A 322 13.55 -5.55 27.11
N GLU A 323 14.90 -5.42 27.04
CA GLU A 323 15.64 -4.15 27.03
C GLU A 323 15.15 -3.15 25.99
N THR A 324 14.93 -3.61 24.76
CA THR A 324 14.50 -2.74 23.65
C THR A 324 13.01 -2.40 23.69
N HIS A 325 12.15 -3.33 24.12
CA HIS A 325 10.69 -3.21 23.95
C HIS A 325 9.91 -3.09 25.26
N HIS A 326 10.47 -2.41 26.27
CA HIS A 326 9.84 -2.22 27.57
C HIS A 326 8.50 -1.49 27.51
N CYS A 327 7.41 -2.19 27.84
CA CYS A 327 6.07 -1.62 27.95
C CYS A 327 5.18 -2.46 28.87
N HIS A 328 4.05 -1.89 29.31
CA HIS A 328 3.12 -2.59 30.20
C HIS A 328 2.46 -3.79 29.50
N GLU A 329 2.24 -3.70 28.19
CA GLU A 329 1.67 -4.74 27.34
C GLU A 329 2.57 -5.98 27.30
N LEU A 330 3.88 -5.77 27.12
CA LEU A 330 4.88 -6.84 27.18
C LEU A 330 4.91 -7.46 28.58
N HIS A 331 4.94 -6.66 29.64
CA HIS A 331 4.95 -7.20 31.01
C HIS A 331 3.69 -8.03 31.32
N LEU A 332 2.52 -7.59 30.86
CA LEU A 332 1.26 -8.34 30.99
C LEU A 332 1.27 -9.64 30.17
N PHE A 333 1.86 -9.63 28.98
CA PHE A 333 2.05 -10.83 28.18
C PHE A 333 2.94 -11.85 28.91
N LEU A 334 4.09 -11.41 29.42
CA LEU A 334 5.05 -12.26 30.13
C LEU A 334 4.44 -12.87 31.39
N ALA A 335 3.75 -12.08 32.21
CA ALA A 335 3.09 -12.58 33.41
C ALA A 335 2.07 -13.71 33.14
N ARG A 336 1.50 -13.79 31.92
CA ARG A 336 0.52 -14.81 31.54
C ARG A 336 1.10 -15.97 30.75
N LYS A 337 2.11 -15.72 29.90
CA LYS A 337 2.63 -16.68 28.93
C LYS A 337 3.98 -17.28 29.33
N ASP A 338 4.78 -16.55 30.10
CA ASP A 338 6.08 -17.00 30.61
C ASP A 338 6.27 -16.52 32.07
N PRO A 339 5.52 -17.12 33.03
CA PRO A 339 5.53 -16.65 34.42
C PRO A 339 6.90 -16.78 35.10
N GLU A 340 7.69 -17.79 34.73
CA GLU A 340 9.02 -18.02 35.31
C GLU A 340 9.99 -16.89 34.92
N PHE A 341 10.02 -16.51 33.64
CA PHE A 341 10.82 -15.37 33.18
C PHE A 341 10.36 -14.05 33.82
N PHE A 342 9.03 -13.85 33.92
CA PHE A 342 8.46 -12.66 34.54
C PHE A 342 8.87 -12.50 36.02
N GLU A 343 8.75 -13.56 36.82
CA GLU A 343 9.11 -13.55 38.24
C GLU A 343 10.60 -13.30 38.46
N ARG A 344 11.46 -13.83 37.58
CA ARG A 344 12.92 -13.72 37.70
C ARG A 344 13.45 -12.32 37.32
N HIS A 345 12.98 -11.76 36.21
CA HIS A 345 13.59 -10.58 35.59
C HIS A 345 12.73 -9.32 35.65
N VAL A 346 11.41 -9.45 35.48
CA VAL A 346 10.50 -8.30 35.36
C VAL A 346 9.96 -7.87 36.73
N LYS A 347 9.56 -8.82 37.58
CA LYS A 347 8.95 -8.53 38.89
C LYS A 347 9.85 -7.73 39.84
N PRO A 348 11.15 -8.05 40.01
CA PRO A 348 12.04 -7.27 40.88
C PRO A 348 12.18 -5.82 40.39
N PHE A 349 12.17 -5.66 39.07
CA PHE A 349 12.27 -4.37 38.40
C PHE A 349 11.03 -3.51 38.65
N LEU A 350 9.83 -4.08 38.49
CA LEU A 350 8.57 -3.40 38.80
C LEU A 350 8.45 -3.05 40.29
N ALA A 351 8.98 -3.90 41.18
CA ALA A 351 8.96 -3.64 42.61
C ALA A 351 9.84 -2.43 43.01
N ALA A 352 10.91 -2.17 42.27
CA ALA A 352 11.82 -1.03 42.49
C ALA A 352 11.31 0.30 41.92
N LYS A 353 10.15 0.29 41.24
CA LYS A 353 9.57 1.50 40.62
C LYS A 353 9.13 2.52 41.66
N PRO A 354 9.59 3.79 41.59
CA PRO A 354 9.28 4.81 42.59
C PRO A 354 7.80 5.22 42.56
N GLU A 355 7.18 5.26 41.38
CA GLU A 355 5.77 5.61 41.18
C GLU A 355 5.06 4.48 40.45
N PRO A 356 4.43 3.53 41.17
CA PRO A 356 3.70 2.43 40.55
C PRO A 356 2.41 2.95 39.91
N THR A 357 2.08 2.35 38.76
CA THR A 357 0.79 2.51 38.08
C THR A 357 -0.13 1.33 38.40
N PHE A 358 -1.38 1.39 37.92
CA PHE A 358 -2.35 0.31 38.10
C PHE A 358 -1.82 -1.05 37.61
N LEU A 359 -1.21 -1.07 36.42
CA LEU A 359 -0.66 -2.29 35.83
C LEU A 359 0.48 -2.86 36.68
N ASP A 360 1.32 -2.02 37.26
CA ASP A 360 2.40 -2.46 38.15
C ASP A 360 1.83 -3.09 39.43
N ASP A 361 0.85 -2.44 40.06
CA ASP A 361 0.21 -2.96 41.28
C ASP A 361 -0.58 -4.25 41.00
N TYR A 362 -1.24 -4.34 39.84
CA TYR A 362 -1.95 -5.54 39.38
C TYR A 362 -0.99 -6.72 39.17
N LEU A 363 0.13 -6.48 38.48
CA LEU A 363 1.14 -7.51 38.20
C LEU A 363 1.92 -7.94 39.46
N LEU A 364 2.11 -7.03 40.41
CA LEU A 364 2.75 -7.33 41.70
C LEU A 364 1.80 -7.97 42.73
N GLY A 365 0.50 -8.05 42.43
CA GLY A 365 -0.51 -8.59 43.35
C GLY A 365 -0.73 -7.74 44.60
N ARG A 366 -0.59 -6.42 44.49
CA ARG A 366 -0.87 -5.46 45.57
C ARG A 366 -2.37 -5.24 45.73
N ASP A 367 -2.77 -4.54 46.80
CA ASP A 367 -4.18 -4.19 47.02
C ASP A 367 -4.68 -3.19 45.96
N LEU A 368 -5.73 -3.58 45.23
CA LEU A 368 -6.33 -2.78 44.16
C LEU A 368 -7.59 -2.02 44.58
N ALA A 369 -8.07 -2.19 45.83
CA ALA A 369 -9.23 -1.46 46.33
C ALA A 369 -9.12 0.08 46.21
N PRO A 370 -7.93 0.72 46.34
CA PRO A 370 -7.79 2.17 46.15
C PRO A 370 -8.23 2.66 44.76
N TYR A 371 -8.14 1.80 43.73
CA TYR A 371 -8.52 2.14 42.35
C TYR A 371 -10.03 2.24 42.13
N LEU A 372 -10.85 1.77 43.08
CA LEU A 372 -12.31 1.96 43.06
C LEU A 372 -12.74 3.38 43.47
N ARG A 373 -11.82 4.18 44.04
CA ARG A 373 -12.13 5.57 44.42
C ARG A 373 -12.37 6.40 43.15
N PRO A 374 -13.34 7.35 43.15
CA PRO A 374 -13.74 8.08 41.95
C PRO A 374 -12.58 8.72 41.16
N PHE A 375 -11.58 9.26 41.86
CA PHE A 375 -10.42 9.89 41.25
C PHE A 375 -9.46 8.91 40.58
N ALA A 376 -9.24 7.73 41.18
CA ALA A 376 -8.37 6.71 40.60
C ALA A 376 -9.11 6.00 39.45
N TRP A 377 -10.40 5.71 39.64
CA TRP A 377 -11.28 5.10 38.64
C TRP A 377 -11.34 5.89 37.33
N SER A 378 -11.45 7.23 37.39
CA SER A 378 -11.56 8.07 36.19
C SER A 378 -10.28 8.09 35.33
N ARG A 379 -9.13 7.68 35.91
CA ARG A 379 -7.85 7.59 35.21
C ARG A 379 -7.61 6.25 34.54
N LEU A 380 -8.38 5.22 34.91
CA LEU A 380 -8.23 3.89 34.34
C LEU A 380 -8.79 3.83 32.92
N ASN A 381 -8.02 3.24 32.02
CA ASN A 381 -8.51 2.92 30.68
C ASN A 381 -9.47 1.71 30.70
N ALA A 382 -10.16 1.44 29.59
CA ALA A 382 -11.15 0.36 29.52
C ALA A 382 -10.55 -1.03 29.78
N ALA A 383 -9.31 -1.28 29.34
CA ALA A 383 -8.61 -2.54 29.58
C ALA A 383 -8.25 -2.69 31.07
N GLU A 384 -7.76 -1.63 31.71
CA GLU A 384 -7.42 -1.60 33.14
C GLU A 384 -8.66 -1.81 34.01
N LYS A 385 -9.79 -1.16 33.68
CA LYS A 385 -11.09 -1.41 34.33
C LYS A 385 -11.52 -2.87 34.21
N ALA A 386 -11.37 -3.47 33.03
CA ALA A 386 -11.67 -4.89 32.82
C ALA A 386 -10.72 -5.82 33.61
N LEU A 387 -9.44 -5.45 33.75
CA LEU A 387 -8.49 -6.17 34.62
C LEU A 387 -8.86 -6.04 36.10
N LEU A 388 -9.28 -4.86 36.56
CA LEU A 388 -9.74 -4.63 37.92
C LEU A 388 -10.98 -5.48 38.24
N ALA A 389 -11.94 -5.56 37.31
CA ALA A 389 -13.13 -6.40 37.45
C ALA A 389 -12.79 -7.90 37.58
N ARG A 390 -11.69 -8.35 36.97
CA ARG A 390 -11.19 -9.72 37.13
C ARG A 390 -10.49 -9.94 38.45
N ALA A 391 -9.79 -8.93 38.98
CA ALA A 391 -9.08 -9.03 40.25
C ALA A 391 -9.99 -8.88 41.48
N LEU A 392 -11.08 -8.13 41.37
CA LEU A 392 -12.04 -7.89 42.45
C LEU A 392 -13.44 -8.44 42.09
N PRO A 393 -13.72 -9.72 42.39
CA PRO A 393 -14.98 -10.36 42.04
C PRO A 393 -16.22 -9.62 42.57
N ASP A 394 -16.14 -9.06 43.78
CA ASP A 394 -17.26 -8.37 44.44
C ASP A 394 -17.71 -7.10 43.69
N SER A 395 -16.83 -6.48 42.91
CA SER A 395 -17.13 -5.28 42.13
C SER A 395 -17.33 -5.56 40.63
N ARG A 396 -17.21 -6.82 40.21
CA ARG A 396 -17.22 -7.22 38.80
C ARG A 396 -18.49 -6.80 38.06
N ASP A 397 -19.66 -7.07 38.64
CA ASP A 397 -20.94 -6.80 37.99
C ASP A 397 -21.19 -5.29 37.84
N THR A 398 -20.79 -4.51 38.83
CA THR A 398 -20.87 -3.04 38.80
C THR A 398 -19.98 -2.46 37.70
N ILE A 399 -18.74 -2.95 37.60
CA ILE A 399 -17.80 -2.51 36.57
C ILE A 399 -18.28 -2.94 35.18
N ALA A 400 -18.73 -4.18 35.02
CA ALA A 400 -19.25 -4.68 33.75
C ALA A 400 -20.44 -3.86 33.27
N ARG A 401 -21.36 -3.51 34.17
CA ARG A 401 -22.51 -2.64 33.86
C ARG A 401 -22.07 -1.25 33.40
N GLU A 402 -21.08 -0.63 34.04
CA GLU A 402 -20.55 0.68 33.62
C GLU A 402 -19.93 0.61 32.22
N LEU A 403 -19.13 -0.42 31.95
CA LEU A 403 -18.51 -0.62 30.65
C LEU A 403 -19.55 -0.86 29.55
N SER A 404 -20.61 -1.61 29.84
CA SER A 404 -21.74 -1.81 28.90
C SER A 404 -22.48 -0.50 28.61
N LEU A 405 -22.81 0.28 29.64
CA LEU A 405 -23.47 1.58 29.46
C LEU A 405 -22.58 2.57 28.69
N ARG A 406 -21.27 2.53 28.94
CA ARG A 406 -20.31 3.34 28.19
C ARG A 406 -20.26 2.92 26.73
N TRP A 407 -20.22 1.62 26.45
CA TRP A 407 -20.28 1.11 25.08
C TRP A 407 -21.57 1.52 24.37
N GLU A 408 -22.73 1.43 25.01
CA GLU A 408 -24.01 1.88 24.44
C GLU A 408 -24.00 3.37 24.07
N ASN A 409 -23.30 4.20 24.84
CA ASN A 409 -23.18 5.64 24.59
C ASN A 409 -22.10 6.02 23.57
N GLU A 410 -20.97 5.30 23.57
CA GLU A 410 -19.79 5.58 22.75
C GLU A 410 -19.65 4.65 21.53
N SER A 411 -20.66 3.82 21.25
CA SER A 411 -20.60 2.81 20.18
C SER A 411 -20.29 3.48 18.84
N PRO A 412 -19.37 2.91 18.04
CA PRO A 412 -19.11 3.41 16.70
C PRO A 412 -20.39 3.35 15.86
N PRO A 413 -20.53 4.24 14.85
CA PRO A 413 -21.66 4.18 13.94
C PRO A 413 -21.71 2.81 13.22
N PRO A 414 -22.90 2.30 12.88
CA PRO A 414 -23.05 0.97 12.26
C PRO A 414 -22.23 0.78 10.98
N GLU A 415 -21.96 1.85 10.24
CA GLU A 415 -21.12 1.84 9.04
C GLU A 415 -19.64 1.58 9.37
N GLU A 416 -19.13 2.16 10.45
CA GLU A 416 -17.76 1.96 10.88
C GLU A 416 -17.56 0.55 11.45
N GLU A 417 -18.53 0.05 12.23
CA GLU A 417 -18.53 -1.33 12.70
C GLU A 417 -18.55 -2.33 11.52
N ALA A 418 -19.39 -2.06 10.51
CA ALA A 418 -19.42 -2.84 9.27
C ALA A 418 -18.07 -2.82 8.54
N ARG A 419 -17.43 -1.65 8.48
CA ARG A 419 -16.11 -1.48 7.84
C ARG A 419 -15.03 -2.27 8.59
N LEU A 420 -14.96 -2.15 9.92
CA LEU A 420 -14.00 -2.86 10.75
C LEU A 420 -14.19 -4.38 10.64
N PHE A 421 -15.45 -4.85 10.66
CA PHE A 421 -15.77 -6.26 10.48
C PHE A 421 -15.39 -6.76 9.07
N ALA A 422 -15.71 -6.01 8.02
CA ALA A 422 -15.31 -6.36 6.66
C ALA A 422 -13.78 -6.37 6.46
N GLN A 423 -13.05 -5.48 7.13
CA GLN A 423 -11.58 -5.49 7.12
C GLN A 423 -11.01 -6.75 7.79
N VAL A 424 -11.62 -7.21 8.89
CA VAL A 424 -11.26 -8.49 9.52
C VAL A 424 -11.39 -9.63 8.51
N LEU A 425 -12.49 -9.67 7.76
CA LEU A 425 -12.75 -10.70 6.77
C LEU A 425 -11.82 -10.62 5.55
N ARG A 426 -11.53 -9.42 5.02
CA ARG A 426 -10.69 -9.24 3.82
C ARG A 426 -9.21 -9.51 4.05
N GLY A 427 -8.73 -9.54 5.30
CA GLY A 427 -7.35 -9.92 5.61
C GLY A 427 -6.95 -11.33 5.13
N SER A 428 -7.91 -12.16 4.68
CA SER A 428 -7.68 -13.48 4.07
C SER A 428 -7.78 -13.50 2.54
N ASP A 429 -8.13 -12.41 1.86
CA ASP A 429 -8.29 -12.40 0.40
C ASP A 429 -6.96 -12.65 -0.35
N LEU A 430 -5.82 -12.41 0.31
CA LEU A 430 -4.48 -12.73 -0.19
C LEU A 430 -3.99 -14.12 0.24
N SER A 431 -4.71 -14.81 1.13
CA SER A 431 -4.35 -16.16 1.56
C SER A 431 -4.88 -17.19 0.55
N LEU A 432 -3.98 -17.82 -0.20
CA LEU A 432 -4.29 -18.83 -1.22
C LEU A 432 -4.77 -20.18 -0.64
N THR A 433 -4.90 -20.27 0.69
CA THR A 433 -5.18 -21.49 1.43
C THR A 433 -6.24 -21.25 2.51
N ASP A 434 -7.35 -21.97 2.42
CA ASP A 434 -8.31 -22.14 3.51
C ASP A 434 -7.59 -22.73 4.73
N THR A 435 -7.36 -21.89 5.75
CA THR A 435 -6.56 -22.21 6.94
C THR A 435 -7.14 -23.37 7.75
N LEU A 436 -8.46 -23.64 7.63
CA LEU A 436 -9.11 -24.77 8.29
C LEU A 436 -9.46 -25.92 7.31
N GLY A 437 -9.30 -25.71 6.00
CA GLY A 437 -9.61 -26.71 4.96
C GLY A 437 -11.08 -27.13 4.88
N MET A 438 -11.99 -26.31 5.41
CA MET A 438 -13.43 -26.58 5.52
C MET A 438 -14.11 -26.52 4.14
N ALA A 439 -13.78 -25.53 3.30
CA ALA A 439 -14.35 -25.38 1.97
C ALA A 439 -13.94 -26.51 1.02
N ARG A 440 -12.69 -26.98 1.12
CA ARG A 440 -12.21 -28.15 0.35
C ARG A 440 -12.87 -29.47 0.78
N ARG A 441 -13.28 -29.59 2.05
CA ARG A 441 -13.98 -30.79 2.55
C ARG A 441 -15.42 -30.83 2.09
N GLU A 442 -16.13 -29.70 2.10
CA GLU A 442 -17.49 -29.62 1.57
C GLU A 442 -17.56 -29.85 0.06
N LEU A 443 -16.61 -29.30 -0.72
CA LEU A 443 -16.54 -29.53 -2.17
C LEU A 443 -16.21 -30.98 -2.55
N ARG A 444 -15.60 -31.78 -1.65
CA ARG A 444 -15.32 -33.21 -1.88
C ARG A 444 -16.45 -34.15 -1.44
N GLN A 445 -17.41 -33.64 -0.67
CA GLN A 445 -18.60 -34.38 -0.25
C GLN A 445 -19.78 -34.22 -1.23
N GLN A 446 -19.62 -33.35 -2.23
CA GLN A 446 -20.42 -33.29 -3.46
C GLN A 446 -19.82 -34.24 -4.50
#